data_AF-A0A2E1GSH3-F1
#
_entry.id   AF-A0A2E1GSH3-F1
#
_cell.length_a   1.000
_cell.length_b   1.000
_cell.length_c   1.000
_cell.angle_alpha   90.00
_cell.angle_beta   90.00
_cell.angle_gamma   90.00
#
_symmetry.space_group_name_H-M   'P 1'
#
loop_
_entity.id
_entity.type
_entity.pdbx_description
1 polymer ?
#
loop_
_entity_poly.entity_id
_entity_poly.type
_entity_poly.pdbx_seq_one_letter_code
_entity_poly.pdbx_strand_id
1 'polypeptide(L)'
;MNLVLKVTFDNYDEWRAEFDSHEARAEVCDESKTTVGKIDDKSCIVMLYDVDMEGLQKLMSSDYLVNLMEKMNIKNEEMHSFEPVQA
;
A
#
# COMPACT_ATOMS: atom_id res chain seq x y z
N MET A 1 -7.21 5.33 -10.91
CA MET A 1 -8.12 4.27 -10.40
C MET A 1 -7.96 4.18 -8.90
N ASN A 2 -8.98 3.82 -8.12
CA ASN A 2 -8.79 3.59 -6.67
C ASN A 2 -8.59 2.11 -6.39
N LEU A 3 -7.72 1.80 -5.43
CA LEU A 3 -7.37 0.43 -5.05
C LEU A 3 -7.54 0.23 -3.56
N VAL A 4 -8.10 -0.92 -3.18
CA VAL A 4 -8.06 -1.43 -1.81
C VAL A 4 -7.18 -2.68 -1.79
N LEU A 5 -6.23 -2.70 -0.86
CA LEU A 5 -5.24 -3.74 -0.68
C LEU A 5 -5.38 -4.32 0.71
N LYS A 6 -5.35 -5.65 0.83
CA LYS A 6 -5.10 -6.33 2.10
C LYS A 6 -3.65 -6.78 2.13
N VAL A 7 -2.92 -6.30 3.12
CA VAL A 7 -1.49 -6.53 3.25
C VAL A 7 -1.21 -7.26 4.56
N THR A 8 -0.33 -8.25 4.52
CA THR A 8 0.21 -8.92 5.71
C THR A 8 1.70 -8.64 5.86
N PHE A 9 2.21 -8.71 7.09
CA PHE A 9 3.60 -8.45 7.46
C PHE A 9 3.90 -9.08 8.84
N ASP A 10 5.16 -9.10 9.23
CA ASP A 10 5.56 -9.65 10.54
C ASP A 10 5.20 -8.73 11.72
N ASN A 11 5.22 -7.40 11.53
CA ASN A 11 4.96 -6.40 12.57
C ASN A 11 4.31 -5.13 11.99
N TYR A 12 3.12 -4.76 12.49
CA TYR A 12 2.37 -3.57 12.06
C TYR A 12 3.12 -2.25 12.30
N ASP A 13 3.71 -2.06 13.47
CA ASP A 13 4.29 -0.75 13.84
C ASP A 13 5.55 -0.47 13.02
N GLU A 14 6.37 -1.49 12.79
CA GLU A 14 7.53 -1.38 11.88
C GLU A 14 7.06 -1.11 10.46
N TRP A 15 6.08 -1.89 9.97
CA TRP A 15 5.56 -1.71 8.61
C TRP A 15 4.97 -0.32 8.42
N ARG A 16 4.23 0.18 9.42
CA ARG A 16 3.61 1.49 9.39
C ARG A 16 4.66 2.61 9.34
N ALA A 17 5.76 2.48 10.09
CA ALA A 17 6.85 3.45 10.07
C ALA A 17 7.53 3.53 8.70
N GLU A 18 7.79 2.38 8.06
CA GLU A 18 8.37 2.31 6.71
C GLU A 18 7.37 2.79 5.63
N PHE A 19 6.08 2.50 5.82
CA PHE A 19 5.02 2.99 4.94
C PHE A 19 4.94 4.52 4.99
N ASP A 20 4.88 5.11 6.19
CA ASP A 20 4.74 6.55 6.40
C ASP A 20 5.98 7.35 5.98
N SER A 21 7.17 6.75 6.03
CA SER A 21 8.42 7.39 5.60
C SER A 21 8.63 7.39 4.08
N HIS A 22 7.84 6.59 3.33
CA HIS A 22 8.05 6.40 1.90
C HIS A 22 7.38 7.50 1.04
N GLU A 23 8.11 8.59 0.82
CA GLU A 23 7.61 9.76 0.06
C GLU A 23 7.26 9.47 -1.40
N ALA A 24 7.94 8.53 -2.06
CA ALA A 24 7.72 8.22 -3.48
C ALA A 24 6.30 7.67 -3.78
N ARG A 25 5.53 7.29 -2.75
CA ARG A 25 4.10 6.92 -2.91
C ARG A 25 3.26 8.10 -3.43
N ALA A 26 3.64 9.34 -3.12
CA ALA A 26 2.99 10.55 -3.62
C ALA A 26 3.13 10.75 -5.14
N GLU A 27 4.07 10.08 -5.78
CA GLU A 27 4.24 10.12 -7.23
C GLU A 27 3.27 9.21 -7.98
N VAL A 28 2.69 8.22 -7.29
CA VAL A 28 1.89 7.15 -7.90
C VAL A 28 0.45 7.09 -7.40
N CYS A 29 0.08 7.89 -6.39
CA CYS A 29 -1.30 7.99 -5.89
C CYS A 29 -1.54 9.30 -5.12
N ASP A 30 -2.80 9.62 -4.84
CA ASP A 30 -3.19 10.76 -4.00
C ASP A 30 -3.00 10.44 -2.50
N GLU A 31 -1.79 10.70 -2.00
CA GLU A 31 -1.41 10.48 -0.60
C GLU A 31 -2.28 11.25 0.40
N SER A 32 -2.88 12.38 0.01
CA SER A 32 -3.75 13.14 0.92
C SER A 32 -5.03 12.38 1.30
N LYS A 33 -5.41 11.39 0.49
CA LYS A 33 -6.57 10.52 0.71
C LYS A 33 -6.18 9.09 1.10
N THR A 34 -4.93 8.70 0.88
CA THR A 34 -4.44 7.35 1.23
C THR A 34 -4.77 7.06 2.69
N THR A 35 -5.48 5.95 2.90
CA THR A 35 -5.98 5.57 4.22
C THR A 35 -5.51 4.16 4.56
N VAL A 36 -5.10 3.97 5.80
CA VAL A 36 -4.70 2.66 6.32
C VAL A 36 -5.55 2.31 7.53
N GLY A 37 -6.20 1.15 7.48
CA GLY A 37 -6.92 0.56 8.60
C GLY A 37 -6.17 -0.66 9.14
N LYS A 38 -5.69 -0.59 10.39
CA LYS A 38 -5.13 -1.76 11.08
C LYS A 38 -6.23 -2.82 11.27
N ILE A 39 -5.97 -4.06 10.86
CA ILE A 39 -6.83 -5.21 11.19
C ILE A 39 -6.34 -5.82 12.51
N ASP A 40 -5.05 -6.17 12.55
CA ASP A 40 -4.35 -6.72 13.71
C ASP A 40 -2.85 -6.38 13.65
N ASP A 41 -2.02 -7.01 14.48
CA ASP A 41 -0.57 -6.75 14.54
C ASP A 41 0.22 -7.27 13.33
N LYS A 42 -0.44 -7.99 12.41
CA LYS A 42 0.18 -8.65 11.25
C LYS A 42 -0.51 -8.34 9.92
N SER A 43 -1.56 -7.52 9.95
CA SER A 43 -2.32 -7.20 8.75
C SER A 43 -3.03 -5.86 8.80
N CYS A 44 -3.20 -5.26 7.63
CA CYS A 44 -3.96 -4.03 7.45
C CYS A 44 -4.67 -3.99 6.10
N ILE A 45 -5.58 -3.03 5.99
CA ILE A 45 -6.16 -2.59 4.72
C ILE A 45 -5.53 -1.26 4.34
N VAL A 46 -5.09 -1.14 3.09
CA VAL A 46 -4.61 0.12 2.49
C VAL A 46 -5.56 0.51 1.38
N MET A 47 -6.10 1.72 1.44
CA MET A 47 -6.88 2.33 0.38
C MET A 47 -6.04 3.41 -0.29
N LEU A 48 -5.77 3.21 -1.59
CA LEU A 48 -5.05 4.14 -2.44
C LEU A 48 -6.04 4.78 -3.42
N TYR A 49 -5.89 6.09 -3.66
CA TYR A 49 -6.78 6.86 -4.51
C TYR A 49 -6.00 7.43 -5.70
N ASP A 50 -6.70 7.59 -6.84
CA ASP A 50 -6.12 8.19 -8.06
C ASP A 50 -4.78 7.56 -8.48
N VAL A 51 -4.68 6.24 -8.36
CA VAL A 51 -3.46 5.47 -8.62
C VAL A 51 -3.07 5.49 -10.09
N ASP A 52 -1.79 5.79 -10.35
CA ASP A 52 -1.06 5.48 -11.58
C ASP A 52 -0.53 4.04 -11.51
N MET A 53 -1.18 3.14 -12.28
CA MET A 53 -0.83 1.72 -12.28
C MET A 53 0.56 1.45 -12.86
N GLU A 54 1.02 2.23 -13.84
CA GLU A 54 2.34 2.03 -14.43
C GLU A 54 3.44 2.48 -13.47
N GLY A 55 3.26 3.65 -12.84
CA GLY A 55 4.13 4.15 -11.79
C GLY A 55 4.19 3.19 -10.60
N LEU A 56 3.03 2.71 -10.13
CA LEU A 56 2.97 1.77 -9.02
C LEU A 56 3.69 0.45 -9.33
N GLN A 57 3.51 -0.12 -10.53
CA GLN A 57 4.22 -1.35 -10.93
C GLN A 57 5.74 -1.15 -10.94
N LYS A 58 6.23 -0.01 -11.44
CA LYS A 58 7.66 0.33 -11.42
C LYS A 58 8.16 0.49 -9.99
N LEU A 59 7.40 1.18 -9.14
CA LEU A 59 7.75 1.39 -7.74
C LEU A 59 7.84 0.05 -6.99
N MET A 60 6.84 -0.82 -7.14
CA MET A 60 6.82 -2.17 -6.54
C MET A 60 7.94 -3.07 -7.04
N SER A 61 8.48 -2.81 -8.23
CA SER A 61 9.62 -3.54 -8.81
C SER A 61 10.97 -2.90 -8.47
N SER A 62 10.99 -1.82 -7.69
CA SER A 62 12.24 -1.18 -7.26
C SER A 62 12.99 -2.05 -6.25
N ASP A 63 14.32 -2.03 -6.31
CA ASP A 63 15.18 -2.78 -5.39
C ASP A 63 14.85 -2.45 -3.92
N TYR A 64 14.49 -1.20 -3.63
CA TYR A 64 14.09 -0.78 -2.28
C TYR A 64 12.86 -1.54 -1.79
N LEU A 65 11.77 -1.52 -2.56
CA LEU A 65 10.53 -2.19 -2.14
C LEU A 65 10.65 -3.71 -2.16
N VAL A 66 11.39 -4.28 -3.13
CA VAL A 66 11.65 -5.73 -3.14
C VAL A 66 12.36 -6.16 -1.85
N ASN A 67 13.43 -5.46 -1.47
CA ASN A 67 14.15 -5.76 -0.24
C ASN A 67 13.30 -5.54 1.02
N LEU A 68 12.46 -4.50 1.04
CA LEU A 68 11.56 -4.21 2.16
C LEU A 68 10.50 -5.31 2.30
N MET A 69 9.91 -5.75 1.18
CA MET A 69 8.92 -6.83 1.17
C MET A 69 9.51 -8.14 1.69
N GLU A 70 10.73 -8.48 1.31
CA GLU A 70 11.42 -9.65 1.85
C GLU A 70 11.74 -9.51 3.34
N LYS A 71 12.33 -8.37 3.75
CA LYS A 71 12.77 -8.12 5.13
C LYS A 71 11.61 -8.19 6.12
N MET A 72 10.44 -7.66 5.74
CA MET A 72 9.28 -7.54 6.63
C MET A 72 8.20 -8.58 6.33
N ASN A 73 8.49 -9.52 5.43
CA ASN A 73 7.57 -10.57 4.97
C ASN A 73 6.22 -9.99 4.49
N ILE A 74 6.29 -8.89 3.74
CA ILE A 74 5.12 -8.18 3.23
C ILE A 74 4.47 -9.01 2.12
N LYS A 75 3.18 -9.28 2.23
CA LYS A 75 2.41 -9.95 1.16
C LYS A 75 1.15 -9.17 0.84
N ASN A 76 0.89 -9.03 -0.45
CA ASN A 76 -0.38 -8.54 -0.94
C ASN A 76 -1.32 -9.75 -1.10
N GLU A 77 -2.24 -9.92 -0.15
CA GLU A 77 -3.18 -11.04 -0.14
C GLU A 77 -4.34 -10.80 -1.11
N GLU A 78 -4.85 -9.56 -1.14
CA GLU A 78 -6.03 -9.19 -1.92
C GLU A 78 -5.83 -7.78 -2.49
N MET A 79 -6.16 -7.61 -3.77
CA MET A 79 -6.17 -6.32 -4.46
C MET A 79 -7.47 -6.17 -5.24
N HIS A 80 -8.22 -5.11 -4.96
CA HIS A 80 -9.47 -4.80 -5.65
C HIS A 80 -9.50 -3.34 -6.06
N SER A 81 -10.13 -3.06 -7.20
CA SER A 81 -10.53 -1.68 -7.53
C SER A 81 -11.86 -1.34 -6.87
N PHE A 82 -12.06 -0.05 -6.58
CA PHE A 82 -13.34 0.44 -6.07
C PHE A 82 -13.70 1.80 -6.65
N GLU A 83 -14.99 2.08 -6.71
CA GLU A 83 -15.55 3.34 -7.18
C GLU A 83 -16.64 3.82 -6.23
N PRO A 84 -16.88 5.14 -6.12
CA PRO A 84 -18.00 5.67 -5.36
C PRO A 84 -19.33 5.11 -5.89
N VAL A 85 -20.24 4.79 -4.97
CA VAL A 85 -21.62 4.47 -5.35
C VAL A 85 -22.23 5.73 -5.97
N GLN A 86 -22.73 5.64 -7.20
CA GLN A 86 -23.47 6.73 -7.82
C GLN A 86 -24.74 6.98 -7.00
N ALA A 87 -24.83 8.16 -6.40
CA ALA A 87 -26.00 8.62 -5.65
C ALA A 87 -27.08 9.16 -6.59
#